data_AF-A0A958WM04-F1
#
_entry.id   AF-A0A958WM04-F1
#
_cell.length_a   1.000
_cell.length_b   1.000
_cell.length_c   1.000
_cell.angle_alpha   90.00
_cell.angle_beta   90.00
_cell.angle_gamma   90.00
#
_symmetry.space_group_name_H-M   'P 1'
#
loop_
_entity.id
_entity.type
_entity.pdbx_description
1 polymer ?
#
loop_
_entity_poly.entity_id
_entity_poly.type
_entity_poly.pdbx_seq_one_letter_code
_entity_poly.pdbx_strand_id
1 'polypeptide(L)'
;DLKSIPDYDTWIQYQSSAEQQEIVFKFDESLTSQGKLLSAGLHFKYQDFSLYSTFCYDKEDDQDEDFFKPSGFLSFKADSNEYIIINRDKDLGLSYSGKVFGYDEETRNIRFEGPIHFIDNSKTRAIVASATGLGNMATNELSFTSFMTMNFKVPSQLFDMMGDDFLHVVEEIGAPEAIEDRAGLLYLVSEVIGNRATKAYEEKSSLEYVPLVSTSPNLVRPLVFSNVKFKWSEDQKAFYNDGFVGVSNVLRTDLNAKFEGYFEIRKTEGGEVINLFMKASPDSWYFFSMEGDRLLMYSSNQEFNTLVTEKSNIGNVKIGEFEFGPADLAETLDFINTFRAVYFDVDEPYKLNAATEFKEEPKDKKEEKPTEDDGFGTDEEDDDGF
;
A
#
# COMPACT_ATOMS: atom_id res chain seq x y z
N ASP A 1 -13.19 -6.54 24.25
CA ASP A 1 -14.45 -5.92 24.75
C ASP A 1 -14.40 -4.44 24.41
N LEU A 2 -15.27 -4.01 23.49
CA LEU A 2 -15.45 -2.65 23.02
C LEU A 2 -15.71 -1.68 24.18
N LYS A 3 -16.20 -2.17 25.34
CA LYS A 3 -16.32 -1.41 26.60
C LYS A 3 -14.99 -0.89 27.17
N SER A 4 -13.85 -1.36 26.66
CA SER A 4 -12.53 -0.87 27.07
C SER A 4 -12.03 0.33 26.26
N ILE A 5 -12.72 0.68 25.17
CA ILE A 5 -12.45 1.90 24.40
C ILE A 5 -13.05 3.08 25.19
N PRO A 6 -12.26 4.12 25.52
CA PRO A 6 -12.78 5.34 26.12
C PRO A 6 -13.94 5.87 25.28
N ASP A 7 -15.05 6.24 25.93
CA ASP A 7 -16.26 6.78 25.28
C ASP A 7 -17.01 5.82 24.33
N TYR A 8 -16.91 4.49 24.55
CA TYR A 8 -17.73 3.49 23.86
C TYR A 8 -19.21 3.50 24.29
N ASP A 9 -19.91 4.59 23.96
CA ASP A 9 -21.33 4.81 24.23
C ASP A 9 -22.16 4.98 22.93
N THR A 10 -21.61 4.54 21.78
CA THR A 10 -22.26 4.74 20.47
C THR A 10 -23.36 3.72 20.23
N TRP A 11 -24.61 4.20 20.27
CA TRP A 11 -25.79 3.41 19.89
C TRP A 11 -26.11 3.58 18.42
N ILE A 12 -26.24 2.49 17.67
CA ILE A 12 -26.63 2.50 16.25
C ILE A 12 -28.13 2.26 16.12
N GLN A 13 -28.83 3.12 15.38
CA GLN A 13 -30.25 2.92 15.07
C GLN A 13 -30.41 1.72 14.12
N TYR A 14 -31.26 0.76 14.50
CA TYR A 14 -31.50 -0.44 13.71
C TYR A 14 -33.00 -0.71 13.54
N GLN A 15 -33.38 -1.09 12.33
CA GLN A 15 -34.73 -1.58 12.02
C GLN A 15 -34.61 -2.95 11.36
N SER A 16 -35.18 -3.97 12.00
CA SER A 16 -35.21 -5.33 11.47
C SER A 16 -36.55 -5.71 10.84
N SER A 17 -36.52 -6.68 9.93
CA SER A 17 -37.69 -7.43 9.47
C SER A 17 -37.72 -8.81 10.13
N ALA A 18 -38.90 -9.44 10.19
CA ALA A 18 -39.07 -10.76 10.79
C ALA A 18 -38.31 -11.89 10.06
N GLU A 19 -37.84 -11.64 8.84
CA GLU A 19 -37.14 -12.61 7.98
C GLU A 19 -35.60 -12.51 8.09
N GLN A 20 -35.06 -11.49 8.78
CA GLN A 20 -33.62 -11.32 8.92
C GLN A 20 -33.04 -12.29 9.95
N GLN A 21 -32.12 -13.15 9.49
CA GLN A 21 -31.38 -14.09 10.33
C GLN A 21 -30.11 -13.49 10.95
N GLU A 22 -29.57 -12.43 10.32
CA GLU A 22 -28.33 -11.77 10.74
C GLU A 22 -28.54 -10.26 10.85
N ILE A 23 -27.85 -9.66 11.83
CA ILE A 23 -27.83 -8.20 12.01
C ILE A 23 -26.84 -7.62 11.01
N VAL A 24 -27.37 -6.91 10.02
CA VAL A 24 -26.60 -6.23 8.98
C VAL A 24 -27.00 -4.77 8.93
N PHE A 25 -26.02 -3.88 9.02
CA PHE A 25 -26.22 -2.45 8.88
C PHE A 25 -25.72 -1.98 7.51
N LYS A 26 -26.46 -1.09 6.87
CA LYS A 26 -25.92 -0.32 5.75
C LYS A 26 -25.03 0.76 6.32
N PHE A 27 -23.72 0.51 6.41
CA PHE A 27 -22.78 1.38 7.13
C PHE A 27 -22.88 2.83 6.67
N ASP A 28 -22.96 3.04 5.34
CA ASP A 28 -23.00 4.37 4.72
C ASP A 28 -24.30 5.16 4.98
N GLU A 29 -25.39 4.49 5.39
CA GLU A 29 -26.71 5.10 5.62
C GLU A 29 -27.11 5.08 7.11
N SER A 30 -26.39 4.30 7.93
CA SER A 30 -26.77 4.07 9.33
C SER A 30 -26.43 5.27 10.19
N LEU A 31 -27.31 5.55 11.15
CA LEU A 31 -27.17 6.69 12.05
C LEU A 31 -26.94 6.23 13.48
N THR A 32 -26.15 7.00 14.21
CA THR A 32 -26.05 6.91 15.67
C THR A 32 -27.35 7.42 16.33
N SER A 33 -27.52 7.19 17.63
CA SER A 33 -28.62 7.74 18.42
C SER A 33 -28.69 9.28 18.40
N GLN A 34 -27.57 9.94 18.09
CA GLN A 34 -27.47 11.39 17.93
C GLN A 34 -27.77 11.87 16.50
N GLY A 35 -28.08 10.95 15.58
CA GLY A 35 -28.38 11.28 14.18
C GLY A 35 -27.14 11.57 13.33
N LYS A 36 -25.94 11.21 13.77
CA LYS A 36 -24.70 11.28 12.97
C LYS A 36 -24.52 10.00 12.17
N LEU A 37 -23.89 10.08 11.00
CA LEU A 37 -23.47 8.89 10.25
C LEU A 37 -22.42 8.09 11.02
N LEU A 38 -22.37 6.78 10.81
CA LEU A 38 -21.29 5.95 11.33
C LEU A 38 -19.95 6.37 10.73
N SER A 39 -18.90 6.37 11.57
CA SER A 39 -17.53 6.62 11.16
C SER A 39 -16.65 5.41 11.51
N ALA A 40 -15.74 5.06 10.60
CA ALA A 40 -14.74 4.02 10.79
C ALA A 40 -13.58 4.31 9.84
N GLY A 41 -12.41 3.73 10.11
CA GLY A 41 -11.27 3.77 9.20
C GLY A 41 -9.96 4.08 9.90
N LEU A 42 -9.01 4.56 9.10
CA LEU A 42 -7.67 4.97 9.50
C LEU A 42 -7.51 6.45 9.19
N HIS A 43 -7.06 7.22 10.17
CA HIS A 43 -7.06 8.68 10.12
C HIS A 43 -5.76 9.26 10.67
N PHE A 44 -5.41 10.44 10.20
CA PHE A 44 -4.34 11.25 10.76
C PHE A 44 -4.93 12.43 11.51
N LYS A 45 -4.44 12.65 12.73
CA LYS A 45 -4.81 13.82 13.52
C LYS A 45 -4.36 15.09 12.84
N TYR A 46 -5.23 16.08 12.75
CA TYR A 46 -4.89 17.40 12.20
C TYR A 46 -3.81 18.10 13.03
N GLN A 47 -3.77 17.90 14.35
CA GLN A 47 -2.90 18.65 15.25
C GLN A 47 -1.44 18.18 15.24
N ASP A 48 -1.20 16.87 15.11
CA ASP A 48 0.14 16.29 15.27
C ASP A 48 0.47 15.16 14.28
N PHE A 49 -0.41 14.91 13.31
CA PHE A 49 -0.27 13.88 12.27
C PHE A 49 -0.17 12.44 12.80
N SER A 50 -0.49 12.20 14.08
CA SER A 50 -0.50 10.85 14.64
C SER A 50 -1.57 10.00 13.94
N LEU A 51 -1.21 8.75 13.66
CA LEU A 51 -2.14 7.78 13.08
C LEU A 51 -3.05 7.25 14.19
N TYR A 52 -4.34 7.20 13.91
CA TYR A 52 -5.30 6.51 14.77
C TYR A 52 -6.36 5.84 13.92
N SER A 53 -7.21 5.05 14.58
CA SER A 53 -8.24 4.29 13.91
C SER A 53 -9.58 4.39 14.64
N THR A 54 -10.67 4.27 13.88
CA THR A 54 -12.03 4.29 14.41
C THR A 54 -12.84 3.10 13.91
N PHE A 55 -13.76 2.58 14.74
CA PHE A 55 -14.72 1.55 14.34
C PHE A 55 -16.10 1.85 14.93
N CYS A 56 -16.96 2.51 14.16
CA CYS A 56 -18.31 2.94 14.55
C CYS A 56 -18.36 3.96 15.68
N TYR A 57 -17.32 4.76 15.86
CA TYR A 57 -17.32 5.96 16.73
C TYR A 57 -16.73 7.15 15.97
N ASP A 58 -17.05 8.35 16.44
CA ASP A 58 -16.69 9.61 15.79
C ASP A 58 -15.15 9.78 15.70
N LYS A 59 -14.71 10.54 14.70
CA LYS A 59 -13.33 11.02 14.63
C LYS A 59 -13.05 11.96 15.80
N GLU A 60 -11.78 12.09 16.17
CA GLU A 60 -11.37 13.02 17.22
C GLU A 60 -11.60 14.48 16.79
N ASP A 61 -11.30 14.79 15.53
CA ASP A 61 -11.59 16.09 14.91
C ASP A 61 -12.19 15.90 13.49
N ASP A 62 -13.06 16.82 13.08
CA ASP A 62 -13.62 16.85 11.73
C ASP A 62 -12.57 17.24 10.67
N GLN A 63 -11.47 17.89 11.10
CA GLN A 63 -10.34 18.29 10.25
C GLN A 63 -9.32 17.17 10.03
N ASP A 64 -9.40 16.08 10.79
CA ASP A 64 -8.50 14.94 10.63
C ASP A 64 -8.59 14.39 9.20
N GLU A 65 -7.49 13.85 8.67
CA GLU A 65 -7.44 13.34 7.31
C GLU A 65 -7.71 11.83 7.27
N ASP A 66 -8.51 11.37 6.31
CA ASP A 66 -8.78 9.94 6.13
C ASP A 66 -7.66 9.29 5.30
N PHE A 67 -6.84 8.42 5.90
CA PHE A 67 -5.91 7.55 5.15
C PHE A 67 -6.67 6.45 4.41
N PHE A 68 -7.60 5.80 5.12
CA PHE A 68 -8.48 4.77 4.59
C PHE A 68 -9.87 4.92 5.20
N LYS A 69 -10.90 4.93 4.34
CA LYS A 69 -12.30 5.05 4.75
C LYS A 69 -13.14 3.92 4.16
N PRO A 70 -13.65 2.97 4.94
CA PRO A 70 -14.48 1.88 4.45
C PRO A 70 -15.85 2.36 3.97
N SER A 71 -16.56 1.49 3.27
CA SER A 71 -17.97 1.68 2.89
C SER A 71 -18.66 0.33 2.67
N GLY A 72 -19.98 0.32 2.62
CA GLY A 72 -20.80 -0.86 2.36
C GLY A 72 -21.63 -1.30 3.56
N PHE A 73 -21.49 -2.57 3.93
CA PHE A 73 -22.35 -3.21 4.94
C PHE A 73 -21.52 -3.65 6.13
N LEU A 74 -21.99 -3.32 7.33
CA LEU A 74 -21.44 -3.77 8.59
C LEU A 74 -22.17 -5.02 9.07
N SER A 75 -21.42 -6.08 9.37
CA SER A 75 -21.93 -7.34 9.91
C SER A 75 -20.87 -8.01 10.77
N PHE A 76 -21.25 -9.02 11.55
CA PHE A 76 -20.31 -9.88 12.26
C PHE A 76 -20.04 -11.15 11.44
N LYS A 77 -18.78 -11.53 11.27
CA LYS A 77 -18.35 -12.77 10.60
C LYS A 77 -17.86 -13.75 11.65
N ALA A 78 -18.63 -14.81 11.88
CA ALA A 78 -18.31 -15.81 12.89
C ALA A 78 -17.01 -16.59 12.58
N ASP A 79 -16.75 -16.90 11.30
CA ASP A 79 -15.57 -17.67 10.89
C ASP A 79 -14.24 -16.99 11.22
N SER A 80 -14.22 -15.65 11.18
CA SER A 80 -13.05 -14.82 11.51
C SER A 80 -13.18 -14.10 12.87
N ASN A 81 -14.29 -14.32 13.60
CA ASN A 81 -14.60 -13.71 14.88
C ASN A 81 -14.42 -12.17 14.92
N GLU A 82 -15.02 -11.48 13.94
CA GLU A 82 -14.80 -10.04 13.78
C GLU A 82 -16.03 -9.30 13.24
N TYR A 83 -16.05 -7.99 13.47
CA TYR A 83 -16.94 -7.08 12.79
C TYR A 83 -16.31 -6.63 11.48
N ILE A 84 -17.05 -6.69 10.37
CA ILE A 84 -16.55 -6.33 9.05
C ILE A 84 -17.46 -5.29 8.39
N ILE A 85 -16.86 -4.25 7.82
CA ILE A 85 -17.47 -3.33 6.88
C ILE A 85 -16.96 -3.69 5.48
N ILE A 86 -17.85 -4.14 4.60
CA ILE A 86 -17.47 -4.63 3.27
C ILE A 86 -18.46 -4.23 2.18
N ASN A 87 -17.95 -3.93 0.98
CA ASN A 87 -18.81 -3.76 -0.19
C ASN A 87 -19.48 -5.08 -0.62
N ARG A 88 -20.78 -5.03 -0.91
CA ARG A 88 -21.59 -6.22 -1.22
C ARG A 88 -21.06 -7.05 -2.39
N ASP A 89 -20.65 -6.41 -3.48
CA ASP A 89 -20.13 -7.15 -4.64
C ASP A 89 -18.82 -7.87 -4.33
N LYS A 90 -18.01 -7.34 -3.40
CA LYS A 90 -16.78 -7.97 -2.93
C LYS A 90 -17.08 -9.15 -2.00
N ASP A 91 -18.01 -8.97 -1.05
CA ASP A 91 -18.48 -10.04 -0.16
C ASP A 91 -19.09 -11.22 -0.93
N LEU A 92 -19.77 -10.95 -2.05
CA LEU A 92 -20.33 -11.98 -2.94
C LEU A 92 -19.32 -12.58 -3.93
N GLY A 93 -18.05 -12.15 -3.91
CA GLY A 93 -17.03 -12.61 -4.86
C GLY A 93 -17.26 -12.17 -6.32
N LEU A 94 -18.10 -11.16 -6.54
CA LEU A 94 -18.42 -10.64 -7.88
C LEU A 94 -17.39 -9.60 -8.35
N SER A 95 -16.63 -9.02 -7.42
CA SER A 95 -15.71 -7.90 -7.63
C SER A 95 -14.39 -8.11 -6.88
N TYR A 96 -13.27 -7.85 -7.55
CA TYR A 96 -11.95 -7.68 -6.91
C TYR A 96 -11.87 -6.34 -6.19
N SER A 97 -12.41 -5.28 -6.79
CA SER A 97 -12.38 -3.96 -6.17
C SER A 97 -13.46 -3.83 -5.11
N GLY A 98 -13.20 -3.02 -4.10
CA GLY A 98 -14.06 -2.75 -2.98
C GLY A 98 -13.26 -2.64 -1.69
N LYS A 99 -13.84 -1.92 -0.76
CA LYS A 99 -13.29 -1.65 0.54
C LYS A 99 -13.65 -2.76 1.52
N VAL A 100 -12.69 -3.16 2.32
CA VAL A 100 -12.85 -4.08 3.44
C VAL A 100 -12.24 -3.43 4.67
N PHE A 101 -12.95 -3.45 5.80
CA PHE A 101 -12.41 -3.07 7.09
C PHE A 101 -12.94 -4.02 8.14
N GLY A 102 -12.05 -4.86 8.66
CA GLY A 102 -12.38 -5.81 9.72
C GLY A 102 -11.78 -5.39 11.04
N TYR A 103 -12.48 -5.68 12.12
CA TYR A 103 -12.10 -5.38 13.48
C TYR A 103 -12.43 -6.54 14.41
N ASP A 104 -11.40 -7.07 15.06
CA ASP A 104 -11.49 -8.07 16.11
C ASP A 104 -11.54 -7.36 17.48
N GLU A 105 -12.64 -7.53 18.20
CA GLU A 105 -12.90 -6.89 19.48
C GLU A 105 -12.06 -7.46 20.64
N GLU A 106 -11.62 -8.71 20.55
CA GLU A 106 -10.80 -9.36 21.57
C GLU A 106 -9.35 -8.89 21.47
N THR A 107 -8.78 -8.95 20.27
CA THR A 107 -7.37 -8.62 20.04
C THR A 107 -7.13 -7.15 19.73
N ARG A 108 -8.18 -6.41 19.35
CA ARG A 108 -8.13 -5.04 18.81
C ARG A 108 -7.39 -4.94 17.48
N ASN A 109 -7.22 -6.07 16.80
CA ASN A 109 -6.63 -6.11 15.48
C ASN A 109 -7.60 -5.57 14.44
N ILE A 110 -7.05 -4.87 13.47
CA ILE A 110 -7.77 -4.42 12.28
C ILE A 110 -7.09 -4.97 11.05
N ARG A 111 -7.89 -5.19 10.00
CA ARG A 111 -7.36 -5.30 8.65
C ARG A 111 -8.13 -4.40 7.72
N PHE A 112 -7.47 -3.98 6.65
CA PHE A 112 -8.08 -3.15 5.63
C PHE A 112 -7.64 -3.57 4.24
N GLU A 113 -8.53 -3.34 3.28
CA GLU A 113 -8.27 -3.57 1.87
C GLU A 113 -8.99 -2.51 1.04
N GLY A 114 -8.31 -1.96 0.03
CA GLY A 114 -8.91 -1.03 -0.94
C GLY A 114 -8.07 0.23 -1.16
N PRO A 115 -8.68 1.31 -1.68
CA PRO A 115 -7.98 2.56 -1.96
C PRO A 115 -7.49 3.26 -0.69
N ILE A 116 -6.24 3.75 -0.72
CA ILE A 116 -5.61 4.52 0.37
C ILE A 116 -5.12 5.88 -0.13
N HIS A 117 -4.95 6.83 0.79
CA HIS A 117 -4.57 8.21 0.48
C HIS A 117 -3.38 8.65 1.33
N PHE A 118 -2.22 8.78 0.69
CA PHE A 118 -1.00 9.29 1.33
C PHE A 118 -0.99 10.82 1.47
N ILE A 119 -1.56 11.49 0.48
CA ILE A 119 -1.57 12.94 0.30
C ILE A 119 -2.95 13.37 -0.21
N ASP A 120 -3.38 14.60 0.03
CA ASP A 120 -4.48 15.19 -0.72
C ASP A 120 -4.01 15.57 -2.13
N ASN A 121 -4.26 14.69 -3.10
CA ASN A 121 -4.03 14.98 -4.50
C ASN A 121 -5.32 14.93 -5.33
N SER A 122 -6.48 15.24 -4.71
CA SER A 122 -7.80 15.18 -5.35
C SER A 122 -7.87 15.92 -6.70
N LYS A 123 -7.08 16.98 -6.87
CA LYS A 123 -7.00 17.79 -8.10
C LYS A 123 -6.10 17.20 -9.20
N THR A 124 -5.06 16.47 -8.82
CA THR A 124 -4.00 16.03 -9.75
C THR A 124 -4.01 14.53 -9.99
N ARG A 125 -4.52 13.76 -9.02
CA ARG A 125 -4.38 12.30 -8.94
C ARG A 125 -2.94 11.86 -9.22
N ALA A 126 -1.99 12.65 -8.72
CA ALA A 126 -0.56 12.41 -8.93
C ALA A 126 -0.12 11.10 -8.32
N ILE A 127 -0.75 10.67 -7.23
CA ILE A 127 -0.54 9.37 -6.60
C ILE A 127 -1.89 8.66 -6.49
N VAL A 128 -1.99 7.46 -7.04
CA VAL A 128 -3.16 6.59 -6.85
C VAL A 128 -2.63 5.29 -6.26
N ALA A 129 -3.16 4.91 -5.10
CA ALA A 129 -2.71 3.75 -4.37
C ALA A 129 -3.88 2.92 -3.82
N SER A 130 -3.63 1.62 -3.73
CA SER A 130 -4.45 0.67 -3.00
C SER A 130 -3.55 -0.16 -2.10
N ALA A 131 -4.13 -0.74 -1.06
CA ALA A 131 -3.39 -1.56 -0.12
C ALA A 131 -4.24 -2.67 0.47
N THR A 132 -3.55 -3.70 0.94
CA THR A 132 -4.03 -4.70 1.89
C THR A 132 -3.12 -4.64 3.10
N GLY A 133 -3.70 -4.47 4.28
CA GLY A 133 -2.92 -4.24 5.47
C GLY A 133 -3.55 -4.72 6.77
N LEU A 134 -2.71 -4.74 7.79
CA LEU A 134 -3.01 -5.14 9.15
C LEU A 134 -2.58 -4.03 10.10
N GLY A 135 -3.27 -3.91 11.22
CA GLY A 135 -2.87 -3.03 12.29
C GLY A 135 -3.53 -3.40 13.61
N ASN A 136 -3.29 -2.57 14.62
CA ASN A 136 -3.91 -2.74 15.93
C ASN A 136 -4.36 -1.38 16.47
N MET A 137 -5.63 -1.27 16.85
CA MET A 137 -6.21 0.01 17.27
C MET A 137 -5.68 0.52 18.60
N ALA A 138 -5.04 -0.35 19.39
CA ALA A 138 -4.51 0.03 20.70
C ALA A 138 -3.05 0.46 20.67
N THR A 139 -2.24 -0.16 19.82
CA THR A 139 -0.82 0.19 19.65
C THR A 139 -0.60 1.21 18.53
N ASN A 140 -1.60 1.43 17.67
CA ASN A 140 -1.49 2.18 16.41
C ASN A 140 -0.43 1.62 15.45
N GLU A 141 -0.04 0.36 15.63
CA GLU A 141 0.78 -0.34 14.65
C GLU A 141 0.00 -0.51 13.35
N LEU A 142 0.66 -0.23 12.22
CA LEU A 142 0.09 -0.40 10.90
C LEU A 142 1.17 -0.90 9.94
N SER A 143 0.86 -1.96 9.20
CA SER A 143 1.68 -2.47 8.11
C SER A 143 0.81 -2.89 6.94
N PHE A 144 1.28 -2.67 5.72
CA PHE A 144 0.50 -2.98 4.53
C PHE A 144 1.37 -3.18 3.30
N THR A 145 0.85 -3.95 2.35
CA THR A 145 1.40 -4.04 1.00
C THR A 145 0.58 -3.14 0.09
N SER A 146 1.25 -2.31 -0.71
CA SER A 146 0.59 -1.35 -1.60
C SER A 146 0.93 -1.59 -3.08
N PHE A 147 -0.10 -1.45 -3.91
CA PHE A 147 0.04 -1.11 -5.32
C PHE A 147 -0.08 0.40 -5.47
N MET A 148 0.84 1.04 -6.18
CA MET A 148 0.90 2.50 -6.27
C MET A 148 1.31 2.96 -7.66
N THR A 149 0.66 4.01 -8.15
CA THR A 149 1.10 4.75 -9.35
C THR A 149 1.50 6.16 -8.96
N MET A 150 2.59 6.67 -9.55
CA MET A 150 3.00 8.07 -9.41
C MET A 150 3.09 8.73 -10.79
N ASN A 151 2.48 9.90 -10.90
CA ASN A 151 2.30 10.65 -12.14
C ASN A 151 2.75 12.10 -11.99
N PHE A 152 4.05 12.31 -12.11
CA PHE A 152 4.67 13.62 -12.07
C PHE A 152 4.54 14.35 -13.41
N LYS A 153 4.36 15.67 -13.38
CA LYS A 153 4.32 16.52 -14.58
C LYS A 153 5.74 16.87 -15.06
N VAL A 154 6.50 15.84 -15.38
CA VAL A 154 7.89 15.90 -15.82
C VAL A 154 7.96 15.39 -17.27
N PRO A 155 8.89 15.89 -18.12
CA PRO A 155 9.09 15.36 -19.46
C PRO A 155 9.27 13.84 -19.47
N SER A 156 8.47 13.13 -20.28
CA SER A 156 8.48 11.64 -20.31
C SER A 156 9.85 11.06 -20.63
N GLN A 157 10.66 11.77 -21.43
CA GLN A 157 12.01 11.38 -21.80
C GLN A 157 12.89 11.03 -20.58
N LEU A 158 12.71 11.72 -19.45
CA LEU A 158 13.46 11.42 -18.22
C LEU A 158 13.12 10.04 -17.66
N PHE A 159 11.84 9.65 -17.70
CA PHE A 159 11.38 8.33 -17.27
C PHE A 159 11.62 7.26 -18.33
N ASP A 160 11.61 7.60 -19.62
CA ASP A 160 12.04 6.67 -20.68
C ASP A 160 13.50 6.26 -20.45
N MET A 161 14.40 7.22 -20.16
CA MET A 161 15.80 6.94 -19.81
C MET A 161 15.95 6.05 -18.58
N MET A 162 15.16 6.30 -17.53
CA MET A 162 15.16 5.46 -16.32
C MET A 162 14.66 4.05 -16.61
N GLY A 163 13.58 3.92 -17.37
CA GLY A 163 12.99 2.63 -17.73
C GLY A 163 13.98 1.78 -18.51
N ASP A 164 14.63 2.37 -19.51
CA ASP A 164 15.64 1.69 -20.33
C ASP A 164 16.87 1.27 -19.49
N ASP A 165 17.35 2.14 -18.60
CA ASP A 165 18.50 1.86 -17.73
C ASP A 165 18.20 0.69 -16.77
N PHE A 166 17.05 0.72 -16.09
CA PHE A 166 16.65 -0.37 -15.19
C PHE A 166 16.36 -1.66 -15.94
N LEU A 167 15.71 -1.61 -17.11
CA LEU A 167 15.46 -2.79 -17.92
C LEU A 167 16.76 -3.47 -18.35
N HIS A 168 17.76 -2.69 -18.79
CA HIS A 168 19.05 -3.22 -19.17
C HIS A 168 19.72 -3.98 -18.01
N VAL A 169 19.68 -3.44 -16.79
CA VAL A 169 20.18 -4.14 -15.60
C VAL A 169 19.42 -5.44 -15.35
N VAL A 170 18.09 -5.42 -15.45
CA VAL A 170 17.26 -6.63 -15.27
C VAL A 170 17.59 -7.70 -16.31
N GLU A 171 17.80 -7.32 -17.58
CA GLU A 171 18.14 -8.25 -18.67
C GLU A 171 19.57 -8.81 -18.56
N GLU A 172 20.54 -8.01 -18.10
CA GLU A 172 21.95 -8.43 -18.05
C GLU A 172 22.35 -9.13 -16.75
N ILE A 173 21.89 -8.62 -15.61
CA ILE A 173 22.28 -9.09 -14.26
C ILE A 173 21.19 -9.99 -13.66
N GLY A 174 19.92 -9.72 -13.98
CA GLY A 174 18.76 -10.34 -13.36
C GLY A 174 18.32 -9.61 -12.09
N ALA A 175 17.02 -9.66 -11.83
CA ALA A 175 16.40 -9.18 -10.59
C ALA A 175 15.25 -10.12 -10.21
N PRO A 176 14.93 -10.29 -8.90
CA PRO A 176 13.74 -11.01 -8.48
C PRO A 176 12.46 -10.36 -8.99
N GLU A 177 11.46 -11.17 -9.30
CA GLU A 177 10.17 -10.66 -9.78
C GLU A 177 9.45 -9.82 -8.71
N ALA A 178 8.84 -8.70 -9.12
CA ALA A 178 8.04 -7.87 -8.21
C ALA A 178 6.66 -8.49 -7.89
N ILE A 179 6.06 -9.16 -8.89
CA ILE A 179 4.73 -9.76 -8.80
C ILE A 179 4.84 -11.24 -8.39
N GLU A 180 5.01 -11.49 -7.09
CA GLU A 180 5.05 -12.86 -6.54
C GLU A 180 3.65 -13.38 -6.20
N ASP A 181 2.85 -12.59 -5.47
CA ASP A 181 1.46 -12.90 -5.15
C ASP A 181 0.52 -12.37 -6.24
N ARG A 182 0.32 -13.20 -7.26
CA ARG A 182 -0.58 -12.86 -8.38
C ARG A 182 -2.02 -12.69 -7.94
N ALA A 183 -2.50 -13.48 -6.98
CA ALA A 183 -3.88 -13.42 -6.52
C ALA A 183 -4.13 -12.14 -5.71
N GLY A 184 -3.24 -11.83 -4.76
CA GLY A 184 -3.27 -10.58 -3.99
C GLY A 184 -3.18 -9.35 -4.89
N LEU A 185 -2.34 -9.39 -5.93
CA LEU A 185 -2.24 -8.29 -6.89
C LEU A 185 -3.58 -7.95 -7.55
N LEU A 186 -4.44 -8.93 -7.87
CA LEU A 186 -5.72 -8.66 -8.53
C LEU A 186 -6.61 -7.74 -7.69
N TYR A 187 -6.66 -7.96 -6.37
CA TYR A 187 -7.40 -7.10 -5.45
C TYR A 187 -6.86 -5.67 -5.47
N LEU A 188 -5.54 -5.50 -5.41
CA LEU A 188 -4.90 -4.19 -5.40
C LEU A 188 -5.06 -3.44 -6.74
N VAL A 189 -4.71 -4.07 -7.86
CA VAL A 189 -4.70 -3.41 -9.18
C VAL A 189 -6.12 -3.08 -9.64
N SER A 190 -7.13 -3.84 -9.20
CA SER A 190 -8.53 -3.61 -9.57
C SER A 190 -9.06 -2.24 -9.14
N GLU A 191 -8.51 -1.66 -8.07
CA GLU A 191 -8.84 -0.29 -7.63
C GLU A 191 -8.34 0.78 -8.63
N VAL A 192 -7.34 0.44 -9.45
CA VAL A 192 -6.70 1.36 -10.41
C VAL A 192 -7.22 1.15 -11.83
N ILE A 193 -7.38 -0.10 -12.26
CA ILE A 193 -7.75 -0.45 -13.64
C ILE A 193 -9.21 -0.89 -13.79
N GLY A 194 -9.90 -1.12 -12.68
CA GLY A 194 -11.28 -1.60 -12.63
C GLY A 194 -11.41 -3.12 -12.82
N ASN A 195 -12.54 -3.66 -12.35
CA ASN A 195 -12.80 -5.11 -12.36
C ASN A 195 -12.74 -5.76 -13.74
N ARG A 196 -13.27 -5.10 -14.77
CA ARG A 196 -13.30 -5.68 -16.12
C ARG A 196 -11.90 -5.92 -16.68
N ALA A 197 -11.03 -4.92 -16.57
CA ALA A 197 -9.65 -5.04 -17.03
C ALA A 197 -8.87 -6.06 -16.19
N THR A 198 -9.13 -6.09 -14.87
CA THR A 198 -8.51 -7.06 -13.95
C THR A 198 -8.87 -8.50 -14.29
N LYS A 199 -10.16 -8.82 -14.50
CA LYS A 199 -10.60 -10.16 -14.92
C LYS A 199 -9.98 -10.57 -16.26
N ALA A 200 -9.92 -9.65 -17.23
CA ALA A 200 -9.26 -9.92 -18.50
C ALA A 200 -7.74 -10.16 -18.36
N TYR A 201 -7.09 -9.49 -17.39
CA TYR A 201 -5.70 -9.73 -17.08
C TYR A 201 -5.48 -11.08 -16.41
N GLU A 202 -6.29 -11.42 -15.40
CA GLU A 202 -6.27 -12.73 -14.72
C GLU A 202 -6.37 -13.88 -15.73
N GLU A 203 -7.37 -13.83 -16.63
CA GLU A 203 -7.58 -14.86 -17.65
C GLU A 203 -6.33 -15.04 -18.53
N LYS A 204 -5.72 -13.95 -19.01
CA LYS A 204 -4.55 -14.01 -19.90
C LYS A 204 -3.27 -14.40 -19.17
N SER A 205 -3.04 -13.83 -17.99
CA SER A 205 -1.84 -14.07 -17.18
C SER A 205 -1.77 -15.50 -16.60
N SER A 206 -2.90 -16.22 -16.61
CA SER A 206 -2.95 -17.65 -16.30
C SER A 206 -2.32 -18.54 -17.39
N LEU A 207 -2.22 -18.04 -18.63
CA LEU A 207 -1.71 -18.79 -19.78
C LEU A 207 -0.25 -18.47 -20.12
N GLU A 208 0.09 -17.18 -20.06
CA GLU A 208 1.43 -16.69 -20.38
C GLU A 208 1.76 -15.45 -19.53
N TYR A 209 3.02 -15.03 -19.54
CA TYR A 209 3.38 -13.77 -18.92
C TYR A 209 2.75 -12.60 -19.68
N VAL A 210 2.09 -11.72 -18.94
CA VAL A 210 1.46 -10.50 -19.48
C VAL A 210 2.02 -9.30 -18.72
N PRO A 211 2.74 -8.37 -19.38
CA PRO A 211 3.15 -7.11 -18.80
C PRO A 211 1.96 -6.35 -18.22
N LEU A 212 2.00 -6.00 -16.94
CA LEU A 212 0.85 -5.38 -16.27
C LEU A 212 0.47 -4.06 -16.94
N VAL A 213 1.45 -3.29 -17.40
CA VAL A 213 1.27 -2.04 -18.15
C VAL A 213 0.41 -2.17 -19.42
N SER A 214 0.38 -3.36 -20.03
CA SER A 214 -0.41 -3.60 -21.24
C SER A 214 -1.92 -3.69 -20.99
N THR A 215 -2.33 -3.83 -19.73
CA THR A 215 -3.72 -4.10 -19.34
C THR A 215 -4.60 -2.86 -19.31
N SER A 216 -4.02 -1.68 -19.07
CA SER A 216 -4.77 -0.44 -18.93
C SER A 216 -3.91 0.80 -19.17
N PRO A 217 -4.43 1.83 -19.87
CA PRO A 217 -3.72 3.11 -20.00
C PRO A 217 -3.51 3.81 -18.66
N ASN A 218 -4.26 3.45 -17.61
CA ASN A 218 -4.05 4.00 -16.26
C ASN A 218 -2.70 3.62 -15.67
N LEU A 219 -2.05 2.57 -16.19
CA LEU A 219 -0.75 2.07 -15.76
C LEU A 219 0.42 2.61 -16.59
N VAL A 220 0.16 3.39 -17.65
CA VAL A 220 1.22 4.09 -18.38
C VAL A 220 1.57 5.36 -17.61
N ARG A 221 2.33 5.20 -16.52
CA ARG A 221 2.68 6.26 -15.57
C ARG A 221 4.20 6.30 -15.39
N PRO A 222 4.77 7.48 -15.07
CA PRO A 222 6.18 7.63 -14.73
C PRO A 222 6.70 6.50 -13.84
N LEU A 223 6.01 6.19 -12.74
CA LEU A 223 6.35 5.05 -11.88
C LEU A 223 5.09 4.26 -11.53
N VAL A 224 5.18 2.93 -11.61
CA VAL A 224 4.17 2.00 -11.13
C VAL A 224 4.83 0.93 -10.26
N PHE A 225 4.41 0.86 -9.02
CA PHE A 225 4.85 -0.13 -8.04
C PHE A 225 3.77 -1.20 -7.89
N SER A 226 4.15 -2.46 -8.10
CA SER A 226 3.24 -3.59 -7.91
C SER A 226 3.23 -4.10 -6.48
N ASN A 227 4.31 -3.88 -5.73
CA ASN A 227 4.49 -4.41 -4.40
C ASN A 227 5.48 -3.57 -3.59
N VAL A 228 4.96 -2.74 -2.68
CA VAL A 228 5.77 -2.07 -1.65
C VAL A 228 5.16 -2.36 -0.29
N LYS A 229 5.92 -3.00 0.59
CA LYS A 229 5.53 -3.23 1.98
C LYS A 229 5.90 -2.00 2.78
N PHE A 230 4.93 -1.39 3.44
CA PHE A 230 5.11 -0.22 4.30
C PHE A 230 4.83 -0.55 5.76
N LYS A 231 5.50 0.17 6.66
CA LYS A 231 5.21 0.25 8.09
C LYS A 231 5.02 1.71 8.49
N TRP A 232 4.18 1.93 9.49
CA TRP A 232 4.02 3.24 10.13
C TRP A 232 5.10 3.46 11.21
N SER A 233 5.68 4.66 11.22
CA SER A 233 6.52 5.15 12.32
C SER A 233 5.83 6.32 13.00
N GLU A 234 5.43 6.11 14.26
CA GLU A 234 4.80 7.14 15.08
C GLU A 234 5.77 8.27 15.43
N ASP A 235 7.06 7.98 15.61
CA ASP A 235 8.08 8.97 15.95
C ASP A 235 8.40 9.89 14.77
N GLN A 236 8.42 9.34 13.56
CA GLN A 236 8.72 10.10 12.34
C GLN A 236 7.47 10.63 11.63
N LYS A 237 6.27 10.25 12.08
CA LYS A 237 5.00 10.51 11.40
C LYS A 237 5.07 10.13 9.92
N ALA A 238 5.62 8.95 9.63
CA ALA A 238 5.95 8.53 8.28
C ALA A 238 5.60 7.07 8.00
N PHE A 239 5.18 6.80 6.77
CA PHE A 239 5.28 5.46 6.20
C PHE A 239 6.66 5.27 5.59
N TYR A 240 7.27 4.13 5.89
CA TYR A 240 8.56 3.75 5.33
C TYR A 240 8.48 2.32 4.78
N ASN A 241 9.17 2.04 3.67
CA ASN A 241 9.19 0.68 3.13
C ASN A 241 10.03 -0.25 4.01
N ASP A 242 9.58 -1.50 4.12
CA ASP A 242 10.32 -2.58 4.73
C ASP A 242 10.66 -3.61 3.65
N GLY A 243 11.95 -3.79 3.37
CA GLY A 243 12.44 -4.64 2.29
C GLY A 243 12.52 -3.95 0.92
N PHE A 244 12.52 -4.74 -0.15
CA PHE A 244 12.71 -4.24 -1.52
C PHE A 244 11.49 -3.48 -2.06
N VAL A 245 11.75 -2.59 -3.02
CA VAL A 245 10.71 -1.86 -3.76
C VAL A 245 10.38 -2.65 -5.04
N GLY A 246 9.18 -3.22 -5.12
CA GLY A 246 8.69 -3.94 -6.29
C GLY A 246 8.12 -3.01 -7.35
N VAL A 247 8.82 -2.88 -8.47
CA VAL A 247 8.45 -2.02 -9.60
C VAL A 247 7.82 -2.86 -10.70
N SER A 248 6.60 -2.49 -11.09
CA SER A 248 5.90 -3.09 -12.23
C SER A 248 6.49 -2.57 -13.53
N ASN A 249 6.42 -1.26 -13.72
CA ASN A 249 6.81 -0.62 -14.97
C ASN A 249 7.15 0.86 -14.76
N VAL A 250 7.96 1.37 -15.68
CA VAL A 250 8.27 2.80 -15.84
C VAL A 250 7.74 3.20 -17.20
N LEU A 251 6.75 4.10 -17.24
CA LEU A 251 5.97 4.39 -18.44
C LEU A 251 5.48 3.11 -19.12
N ARG A 252 5.97 2.79 -20.33
CA ARG A 252 5.62 1.58 -21.08
C ARG A 252 6.63 0.44 -20.91
N THR A 253 7.75 0.71 -20.26
CA THR A 253 8.83 -0.26 -20.06
C THR A 253 8.44 -1.17 -18.90
N ASP A 254 8.16 -2.42 -19.22
CA ASP A 254 7.84 -3.47 -18.26
C ASP A 254 9.11 -3.94 -17.57
N LEU A 255 9.14 -3.85 -16.23
CA LEU A 255 10.30 -4.25 -15.43
C LEU A 255 9.99 -5.51 -14.62
N ASN A 256 8.83 -5.54 -13.96
CA ASN A 256 8.41 -6.58 -13.02
C ASN A 256 9.55 -7.04 -12.11
N ALA A 257 10.26 -6.10 -11.49
CA ALA A 257 11.50 -6.36 -10.77
C ALA A 257 11.52 -5.71 -9.39
N LYS A 258 12.14 -6.37 -8.42
CA LYS A 258 12.44 -5.82 -7.10
C LYS A 258 13.79 -5.13 -7.11
N PHE A 259 13.85 -3.93 -6.57
CA PHE A 259 15.09 -3.16 -6.42
C PHE A 259 15.37 -2.82 -4.96
N GLU A 260 16.65 -2.74 -4.62
CA GLU A 260 17.04 -2.11 -3.36
C GLU A 260 16.53 -0.68 -3.37
N GLY A 261 15.83 -0.29 -2.31
CA GLY A 261 15.23 1.02 -2.26
C GLY A 261 14.82 1.45 -0.87
N TYR A 262 14.76 2.77 -0.71
CA TYR A 262 14.32 3.45 0.49
C TYR A 262 13.23 4.42 0.08
N PHE A 263 12.03 4.21 0.58
CA PHE A 263 10.82 4.90 0.20
C PHE A 263 10.13 5.36 1.48
N GLU A 264 10.10 6.67 1.67
CA GLU A 264 9.50 7.34 2.81
C GLU A 264 8.40 8.31 2.34
N ILE A 265 7.27 8.28 3.04
CA ILE A 265 6.18 9.25 2.90
C ILE A 265 5.92 9.81 4.29
N ARG A 266 6.42 11.02 4.54
CA ARG A 266 6.39 11.69 5.83
C ARG A 266 5.35 12.81 5.84
N LYS A 267 4.58 12.92 6.92
CA LYS A 267 3.72 14.07 7.18
C LYS A 267 4.48 15.15 7.93
N THR A 268 4.37 16.38 7.46
CA THR A 268 4.98 17.56 8.10
C THR A 268 3.99 18.71 8.14
N GLU A 269 4.25 19.73 8.95
CA GLU A 269 3.46 20.97 8.97
C GLU A 269 3.44 21.68 7.60
N GLY A 270 4.47 21.47 6.77
CA GLY A 270 4.59 22.02 5.40
C GLY A 270 3.85 21.21 4.33
N GLY A 271 3.17 20.12 4.72
CA GLY A 271 2.60 19.13 3.82
C GLY A 271 3.43 17.84 3.78
N GLU A 272 3.09 16.93 2.88
CA GLU A 272 3.79 15.66 2.78
C GLU A 272 5.12 15.78 2.03
N VAL A 273 6.12 15.10 2.59
CA VAL A 273 7.44 14.90 1.99
C VAL A 273 7.54 13.45 1.54
N ILE A 274 7.84 13.23 0.27
CA ILE A 274 8.01 11.91 -0.32
C ILE A 274 9.44 11.77 -0.82
N ASN A 275 10.18 10.84 -0.25
CA ASN A 275 11.54 10.52 -0.66
C ASN A 275 11.58 9.08 -1.19
N LEU A 276 12.16 8.89 -2.36
CA LEU A 276 12.32 7.59 -2.99
C LEU A 276 13.72 7.46 -3.57
N PHE A 277 14.45 6.49 -3.09
CA PHE A 277 15.68 6.00 -3.69
C PHE A 277 15.47 4.57 -4.20
N MET A 278 15.93 4.28 -5.41
CA MET A 278 15.95 2.94 -5.98
C MET A 278 17.28 2.67 -6.67
N LYS A 279 17.80 1.46 -6.50
CA LYS A 279 19.08 1.02 -7.03
C LYS A 279 18.95 -0.36 -7.66
N ALA A 280 19.16 -0.40 -8.97
CA ALA A 280 19.23 -1.63 -9.74
C ALA A 280 20.65 -2.20 -9.74
N SER A 281 21.67 -1.33 -9.81
CA SER A 281 23.09 -1.72 -9.76
C SER A 281 23.94 -0.57 -9.20
N PRO A 282 25.24 -0.79 -8.91
CA PRO A 282 26.18 0.27 -8.53
C PRO A 282 26.16 1.52 -9.44
N ASP A 283 25.93 1.30 -10.74
CA ASP A 283 25.98 2.33 -11.78
C ASP A 283 24.57 2.74 -12.27
N SER A 284 23.51 2.13 -11.74
CA SER A 284 22.11 2.39 -12.11
C SER A 284 21.24 2.58 -10.87
N TRP A 285 21.03 3.85 -10.48
CA TRP A 285 20.18 4.25 -9.37
C TRP A 285 19.58 5.64 -9.58
N TYR A 286 18.43 5.88 -8.96
CA TYR A 286 17.65 7.11 -9.07
C TYR A 286 17.10 7.53 -7.72
N PHE A 287 17.11 8.84 -7.49
CA PHE A 287 16.60 9.51 -6.30
C PHE A 287 15.56 10.56 -6.68
N PHE A 288 14.47 10.58 -5.93
CA PHE A 288 13.36 11.52 -6.05
C PHE A 288 13.03 12.06 -4.65
N SER A 289 12.93 13.38 -4.52
CA SER A 289 12.46 14.04 -3.30
C SER A 289 11.37 15.03 -3.66
N MET A 290 10.17 14.84 -3.13
CA MET A 290 9.03 15.69 -3.38
C MET A 290 8.57 16.33 -2.08
N GLU A 291 8.44 17.65 -2.07
CA GLU A 291 7.84 18.42 -0.98
C GLU A 291 6.74 19.30 -1.57
N GLY A 292 5.49 18.99 -1.22
CA GLY A 292 4.32 19.59 -1.86
C GLY A 292 4.34 19.38 -3.39
N ASP A 293 4.35 20.47 -4.15
CA ASP A 293 4.34 20.47 -5.61
C ASP A 293 5.74 20.55 -6.25
N ARG A 294 6.82 20.46 -5.45
CA ARG A 294 8.20 20.54 -5.94
C ARG A 294 8.89 19.17 -5.90
N LEU A 295 9.40 18.72 -7.04
CA LEU A 295 10.12 17.45 -7.20
C LEU A 295 11.59 17.67 -7.55
N LEU A 296 12.50 17.23 -6.70
CA LEU A 296 13.93 17.17 -6.97
C LEU A 296 14.33 15.76 -7.39
N MET A 297 15.23 15.67 -8.37
CA MET A 297 15.66 14.39 -8.97
C MET A 297 17.17 14.33 -9.15
N TYR A 298 17.75 13.16 -8.88
CA TYR A 298 19.17 12.88 -9.13
C TYR A 298 19.40 11.40 -9.42
N SER A 299 20.45 11.06 -10.16
CA SER A 299 20.74 9.68 -10.57
C SER A 299 22.24 9.44 -10.76
N SER A 300 22.66 8.17 -10.83
CA SER A 300 23.97 7.80 -11.38
C SER A 300 24.13 8.19 -12.86
N ASN A 301 23.03 8.33 -13.60
CA ASN A 301 23.04 8.63 -15.03
C ASN A 301 23.29 10.13 -15.29
N GLN A 302 24.47 10.46 -15.83
CA GLN A 302 24.87 11.85 -16.11
C GLN A 302 24.03 12.52 -17.19
N GLU A 303 23.56 11.78 -18.19
CA GLU A 303 22.69 12.32 -19.24
C GLU A 303 21.32 12.69 -18.66
N PHE A 304 20.78 11.84 -17.78
CA PHE A 304 19.55 12.13 -17.04
C PHE A 304 19.69 13.42 -16.23
N ASN A 305 20.74 13.54 -15.42
CA ASN A 305 20.98 14.73 -14.58
C ASN A 305 21.14 16.01 -15.40
N THR A 306 21.81 15.91 -16.55
CA THR A 306 21.94 17.03 -17.51
C THR A 306 20.58 17.45 -18.02
N LEU A 307 19.74 16.49 -18.45
CA LEU A 307 18.41 16.77 -18.97
C LEU A 307 17.47 17.34 -17.88
N VAL A 308 17.55 16.87 -16.63
CA VAL A 308 16.83 17.45 -15.49
C VAL A 308 17.20 18.93 -15.33
N THR A 309 18.49 19.24 -15.37
CA THR A 309 18.98 20.61 -15.23
C THR A 309 18.52 21.50 -16.37
N GLU A 310 18.62 21.02 -17.62
CA GLU A 310 18.21 21.77 -18.81
C GLU A 310 16.69 22.02 -18.89
N LYS A 311 15.88 21.08 -18.38
CA LYS A 311 14.42 21.15 -18.44
C LYS A 311 13.78 21.69 -17.16
N SER A 312 14.57 21.90 -16.11
CA SER A 312 14.10 22.42 -14.82
C SER A 312 13.25 23.68 -15.01
N ASN A 313 12.12 23.69 -14.32
CA ASN A 313 11.19 24.82 -14.34
C ASN A 313 11.15 25.58 -13.00
N ILE A 314 12.01 25.22 -12.03
CA ILE A 314 12.14 25.90 -10.74
C ILE A 314 12.39 27.40 -10.98
N GLY A 315 11.55 28.24 -10.34
CA GLY A 315 11.64 29.70 -10.46
C GLY A 315 11.10 30.28 -11.77
N ASN A 316 10.61 29.44 -12.69
CA ASN A 316 10.01 29.84 -13.96
C ASN A 316 8.48 29.64 -14.01
N VAL A 317 7.88 29.04 -12.98
CA VAL A 317 6.43 28.82 -12.87
C VAL A 317 5.81 29.67 -11.76
N LYS A 318 4.48 29.75 -11.75
CA LYS A 318 3.78 30.53 -10.71
C LYS A 318 3.77 29.77 -9.39
N ILE A 319 3.62 30.52 -8.29
CA ILE A 319 3.43 29.94 -6.95
C ILE A 319 2.23 28.99 -6.98
N GLY A 320 2.44 27.76 -6.49
CA GLY A 320 1.43 26.69 -6.48
C GLY A 320 1.30 25.92 -7.80
N GLU A 321 2.19 26.16 -8.78
CA GLU A 321 2.36 25.27 -9.93
C GLU A 321 3.44 24.22 -9.64
N PHE A 322 3.30 23.05 -10.27
CA PHE A 322 4.25 21.95 -10.12
C PHE A 322 5.64 22.34 -10.64
N GLU A 323 6.65 22.15 -9.80
CA GLU A 323 8.05 22.40 -10.10
C GLU A 323 8.84 21.10 -10.09
N PHE A 324 9.84 21.00 -10.97
CA PHE A 324 10.86 19.97 -10.89
C PHE A 324 12.24 20.52 -11.23
N GLY A 325 13.27 19.92 -10.65
CA GLY A 325 14.65 20.28 -10.93
C GLY A 325 15.66 19.32 -10.30
N PRO A 326 16.96 19.69 -10.30
CA PRO A 326 18.02 18.82 -9.84
C PRO A 326 18.04 18.73 -8.30
N ALA A 327 18.21 17.51 -7.79
CA ALA A 327 18.80 17.26 -6.46
C ALA A 327 20.32 17.03 -6.63
N ASP A 328 21.00 16.64 -5.54
CA ASP A 328 22.41 16.26 -5.60
C ASP A 328 22.78 14.99 -4.82
N LEU A 329 24.07 14.62 -4.91
CA LEU A 329 24.61 13.44 -4.25
C LEU A 329 24.57 13.54 -2.72
N ALA A 330 24.77 14.74 -2.16
CA ALA A 330 24.77 14.95 -0.73
C ALA A 330 23.36 14.74 -0.17
N GLU A 331 22.35 15.34 -0.80
CA GLU A 331 20.93 15.13 -0.46
C GLU A 331 20.53 13.65 -0.57
N THR A 332 20.97 12.98 -1.63
CA THR A 332 20.71 11.55 -1.85
C THR A 332 21.29 10.69 -0.72
N LEU A 333 22.57 10.89 -0.38
CA LEU A 333 23.23 10.11 0.68
C LEU A 333 22.71 10.46 2.07
N ASP A 334 22.37 11.72 2.31
CA ASP A 334 21.78 12.16 3.58
C ASP A 334 20.44 11.46 3.84
N PHE A 335 19.55 11.43 2.83
CA PHE A 335 18.30 10.69 2.91
C PHE A 335 18.52 9.20 3.18
N ILE A 336 19.36 8.54 2.39
CA ILE A 336 19.60 7.09 2.53
C ILE A 336 20.15 6.74 3.91
N ASN A 337 21.16 7.49 4.38
CA ASN A 337 21.77 7.21 5.68
C ASN A 337 20.81 7.51 6.83
N THR A 338 20.05 8.60 6.74
CA THR A 338 19.03 8.92 7.74
C THR A 338 17.94 7.85 7.80
N PHE A 339 17.42 7.43 6.64
CA PHE A 339 16.42 6.36 6.55
C PHE A 339 16.92 5.08 7.21
N ARG A 340 18.15 4.65 6.88
CA ARG A 340 18.75 3.42 7.40
C ARG A 340 19.03 3.49 8.91
N ALA A 341 19.51 4.62 9.41
CA ALA A 341 19.74 4.83 10.83
C ALA A 341 18.41 4.81 11.60
N VAL A 342 17.41 5.55 11.13
CA VAL A 342 16.13 5.75 11.82
C VAL A 342 15.25 4.49 11.80
N TYR A 343 15.14 3.81 10.66
CA TYR A 343 14.19 2.70 10.50
C TYR A 343 14.83 1.32 10.67
N PHE A 344 16.13 1.19 10.41
CA PHE A 344 16.83 -0.10 10.42
C PHE A 344 17.98 -0.19 11.43
N ASP A 345 18.24 0.87 12.21
CA ASP A 345 19.34 0.91 13.19
C ASP A 345 20.71 0.64 12.53
N VAL A 346 20.93 1.19 11.32
CA VAL A 346 22.18 1.05 10.57
C VAL A 346 22.85 2.39 10.33
N ASP A 347 23.87 2.68 11.14
CA ASP A 347 24.65 3.93 11.08
C ASP A 347 25.84 3.88 10.10
N GLU A 348 26.17 2.71 9.56
CA GLU A 348 27.30 2.57 8.63
C GLU A 348 27.02 3.34 7.32
N PRO A 349 27.92 4.23 6.86
CA PRO A 349 27.69 5.02 5.66
C PRO A 349 27.39 4.15 4.44
N TYR A 350 26.30 4.49 3.76
CA TYR A 350 25.86 3.78 2.57
C TYR A 350 26.87 3.92 1.44
N LYS A 351 27.11 2.81 0.73
CA LYS A 351 28.06 2.74 -0.39
C LYS A 351 27.30 2.48 -1.68
N LEU A 352 27.07 3.52 -2.47
CA LEU A 352 26.38 3.42 -3.77
C LEU A 352 27.06 2.42 -4.71
N ASN A 353 28.38 2.30 -4.64
CA ASN A 353 29.16 1.39 -5.48
C ASN A 353 29.16 -0.08 -5.01
N ALA A 354 28.53 -0.40 -3.88
CA ALA A 354 28.41 -1.78 -3.41
C ALA A 354 27.39 -2.56 -4.25
N ALA A 355 27.62 -3.85 -4.47
CA ALA A 355 26.65 -4.72 -5.14
C ALA A 355 25.35 -4.82 -4.33
N THR A 356 24.22 -4.95 -5.02
CA THR A 356 22.93 -5.21 -4.40
C THR A 356 22.85 -6.66 -3.93
N GLU A 357 22.64 -6.89 -2.64
CA GLU A 357 22.42 -8.23 -2.10
C GLU A 357 20.93 -8.54 -2.03
N PHE A 358 20.42 -9.38 -2.92
CA PHE A 358 19.08 -9.95 -2.79
C PHE A 358 19.09 -11.06 -1.73
N LYS A 359 18.89 -10.70 -0.45
CA LYS A 359 18.64 -11.71 0.59
C LYS A 359 17.22 -12.23 0.42
N GLU A 360 17.07 -13.55 0.27
CA GLU A 360 15.76 -14.20 0.28
C GLU A 360 15.06 -13.86 1.61
N GLU A 361 13.85 -13.31 1.55
CA GLU A 361 13.00 -13.19 2.74
C GLU A 361 12.75 -14.60 3.30
N PRO A 362 12.85 -14.81 4.62
CA PRO A 362 12.48 -16.09 5.20
C PRO A 362 11.01 -16.35 4.89
N LYS A 363 10.73 -17.40 4.10
CA LYS A 363 9.36 -17.90 3.93
C LYS A 363 8.83 -18.24 5.31
N ASP A 364 7.75 -17.57 5.72
CA ASP A 364 7.00 -17.92 6.92
C ASP A 364 6.72 -19.42 6.87
N LYS A 365 7.38 -20.17 7.76
CA LYS A 365 7.02 -21.55 8.00
C LYS A 365 5.63 -21.50 8.61
N LYS A 366 4.60 -21.83 7.81
CA LYS A 366 3.31 -22.22 8.35
C LYS A 366 3.59 -23.24 9.45
N GLU A 367 3.32 -22.86 10.70
CA GLU A 367 3.28 -23.82 11.80
C GLU A 367 2.23 -24.87 11.42
N GLU A 368 2.69 -26.06 11.05
CA GLU A 368 1.84 -27.24 10.97
C GLU A 368 1.31 -27.47 12.39
N LYS A 369 0.03 -27.14 12.61
CA LYS A 369 -0.68 -27.61 13.80
C LYS A 369 -0.55 -29.14 13.87
N PRO A 370 -0.21 -29.72 15.02
CA PRO A 370 -0.25 -31.17 15.17
C PRO A 370 -1.70 -31.61 15.03
N THR A 371 -1.96 -32.49 14.06
CA THR A 371 -3.21 -33.25 14.00
C THR A 371 -3.27 -34.15 15.22
N GLU A 372 -4.17 -33.84 16.16
CA GLU A 372 -4.62 -34.80 17.16
C GLU A 372 -5.28 -35.98 16.43
N ASP A 373 -4.76 -37.16 16.71
CA ASP A 373 -5.21 -38.46 16.24
C ASP A 373 -6.42 -38.89 17.09
N ASP A 374 -7.63 -38.53 16.65
CA ASP A 374 -8.88 -39.01 17.22
C ASP A 374 -9.21 -40.39 16.62
N GLY A 375 -8.50 -41.40 17.11
CA GLY A 375 -8.78 -42.81 16.84
C GLY A 375 -10.10 -43.26 17.46
N PHE A 376 -11.20 -43.14 16.72
CA PHE A 376 -12.42 -43.94 16.92
C PHE A 376 -12.62 -44.87 15.72
N GLY A 377 -12.06 -46.08 15.83
CA GLY A 377 -12.32 -47.21 14.93
C GLY A 377 -13.14 -48.25 15.68
N THR A 378 -14.36 -48.45 15.20
CA THR A 378 -15.37 -49.40 15.67
C THR A 378 -14.91 -50.85 15.56
N ASP A 379 -15.15 -51.64 16.62
CA ASP A 379 -15.16 -53.10 16.58
C ASP A 379 -16.28 -53.58 15.64
N GLU A 380 -15.92 -54.20 14.53
CA GLU A 380 -16.75 -55.22 13.89
C GLU A 380 -15.89 -56.47 13.70
N GLU A 381 -16.23 -57.48 14.48
CA GLU A 381 -15.89 -58.87 14.24
C GLU A 381 -16.46 -59.27 12.88
N ASP A 382 -15.62 -59.80 12.00
CA ASP A 382 -16.07 -60.85 11.09
C ASP A 382 -14.98 -61.92 10.96
N ASP A 383 -15.49 -63.12 11.17
CA ASP A 383 -14.89 -64.44 11.03
C ASP A 383 -14.40 -64.68 9.58
N ASP A 384 -13.72 -65.81 9.39
CA ASP A 384 -13.43 -66.51 8.11
C ASP A 384 -11.94 -66.89 7.94
N GLY A 385 -11.48 -67.81 8.79
CA GLY A 385 -10.93 -69.10 8.35
C GLY A 385 -9.58 -69.16 7.60
N PHE A 386 -8.54 -69.67 8.26
CA PHE A 386 -8.12 -71.08 8.18
C PHE A 386 -6.99 -71.39 9.18
#